data_AF-A0A841MR16-F1
#
_entry.id   AF-A0A841MR16-F1
#
_cell.length_a   1.000
_cell.length_b   1.000
_cell.length_c   1.000
_cell.angle_alpha   90.00
_cell.angle_beta   90.00
_cell.angle_gamma   90.00
#
_symmetry.space_group_name_H-M   'P 1'
#
loop_
_entity.id
_entity.type
_entity.pdbx_description
1 polymer ?
#
loop_
_entity_poly.entity_id
_entity_poly.type
_entity_poly.pdbx_seq_one_letter_code
_entity_poly.pdbx_strand_id
1 'polypeptide(L)'
;MKDYVDAAILESIQKSRVLKSKFPRAKDSSLYFDPLISKATVEIDLMIERLADLLYDQDYSQPQNLKEKFGKFKSILSELHVLENIIVAAISRKHDDDEYVNKLVRKVCSEIEYPVQPPVVSCLSQHYYQIFPYYNFMCMPLLEADFLLHLPDLYHELCHPLISVDNPTTEPLRISMGKLNRDIKKYFNQEITRLSLNKFGENNQIQSFYVWRDSWIESWSEEFFCDLFATYTLGPAFVWSNLHMCAKMDWNLFGIPYFQKTSHPPAGARMQAMFHALDLTGFSQEKKVIEKEWNSFIKVLDVTPETEYHIALPDQFLQNAATYSLEGIQVLGCKIASDNPETLVIDTLNSAWHEFWKNPGGFTVEEQKMVKLLKRAV
;
A
#
# COMPACT_ATOMS: atom_id res chain seq x y z
N MET A 1 6.51 35.94 -19.02
CA MET A 1 6.29 34.86 -18.02
C MET A 1 4.85 34.81 -17.54
N LYS A 2 4.23 35.91 -17.10
CA LYS A 2 2.80 35.93 -16.73
C LYS A 2 1.90 35.36 -17.83
N ASP A 3 1.98 35.92 -19.04
CA ASP A 3 1.15 35.49 -20.17
C ASP A 3 1.32 34.01 -20.53
N TYR A 4 2.54 33.47 -20.34
CA TYR A 4 2.81 32.05 -20.52
C TYR A 4 2.08 31.19 -19.48
N VAL A 5 2.14 31.58 -18.20
CA VAL A 5 1.44 30.87 -17.13
C VAL A 5 -0.08 30.93 -17.35
N ASP A 6 -0.61 32.08 -17.73
CA ASP A 6 -2.03 32.26 -18.03
C ASP A 6 -2.47 31.37 -19.21
N ALA A 7 -1.68 31.32 -20.29
CA ALA A 7 -1.92 30.44 -21.44
C ALA A 7 -1.84 28.96 -21.06
N ALA A 8 -0.86 28.55 -20.24
CA ALA A 8 -0.72 27.18 -19.78
C ALA A 8 -1.89 26.75 -18.86
N ILE A 9 -2.39 27.65 -18.03
CA ILE A 9 -3.59 27.43 -17.21
C ILE A 9 -4.82 27.22 -18.12
N LEU A 10 -5.02 28.07 -19.12
CA LEU A 10 -6.11 27.92 -20.10
C LEU A 10 -6.05 26.59 -20.85
N GLU A 11 -4.86 26.19 -21.32
CA GLU A 11 -4.65 24.88 -21.94
C GLU A 11 -5.03 23.74 -20.99
N SER A 12 -4.62 23.84 -19.72
CA SER A 12 -4.89 22.83 -18.70
C SER A 12 -6.39 22.71 -18.41
N ILE A 13 -7.11 23.83 -18.30
CA ILE A 13 -8.57 23.84 -18.18
C ILE A 13 -9.23 23.10 -19.36
N GLN A 14 -8.76 23.38 -20.59
CA GLN A 14 -9.34 22.76 -21.77
C GLN A 14 -9.03 21.26 -21.84
N LYS A 15 -7.81 20.83 -21.49
CA LYS A 15 -7.46 19.42 -21.37
C LYS A 15 -8.35 18.71 -20.35
N SER A 16 -8.54 19.29 -19.16
CA SER A 16 -9.42 18.75 -18.12
C SER A 16 -10.86 18.55 -18.61
N ARG A 17 -11.41 19.49 -19.37
CA ARG A 17 -12.75 19.32 -19.99
C ARG A 17 -12.78 18.17 -20.99
N VAL A 18 -11.74 18.00 -21.79
CA VAL A 18 -11.62 16.90 -22.75
C VAL A 18 -11.45 15.55 -22.04
N LEU A 19 -10.75 15.48 -20.90
CA LEU A 19 -10.63 14.27 -20.09
C LEU A 19 -12.00 13.71 -19.69
N LYS A 20 -12.95 14.56 -19.30
CA LYS A 20 -14.32 14.11 -18.97
C LYS A 20 -15.02 13.42 -20.14
N SER A 21 -14.73 13.81 -21.38
CA SER A 21 -15.31 13.16 -22.56
C SER A 21 -14.76 11.75 -22.84
N LYS A 22 -13.72 11.33 -22.11
CA LYS A 22 -13.15 9.97 -22.18
C LYS A 22 -13.92 8.97 -21.32
N PHE A 23 -14.82 9.42 -20.46
CA PHE A 23 -15.64 8.52 -19.65
C PHE A 23 -16.67 7.79 -20.52
N PRO A 24 -16.86 6.48 -20.31
CA PRO A 24 -17.89 5.73 -21.00
C PRO A 24 -19.27 6.28 -20.64
N ARG A 25 -20.24 6.08 -21.53
CA ARG A 25 -21.64 6.37 -21.20
C ARG A 25 -22.11 5.37 -20.14
N ALA A 26 -23.11 5.74 -19.34
CA ALA A 26 -23.63 4.90 -18.25
C ALA A 26 -24.07 3.48 -18.68
N LYS A 27 -24.47 3.30 -19.94
CA LYS A 27 -24.82 1.97 -20.48
C LYS A 27 -23.60 1.10 -20.84
N ASP A 28 -22.45 1.74 -21.00
CA ASP A 28 -21.19 1.12 -21.43
C ASP A 28 -20.21 0.99 -20.24
N SER A 29 -20.50 1.67 -19.11
CA SER A 29 -19.72 1.56 -17.88
C SER A 29 -19.92 0.21 -17.21
N SER A 30 -18.84 -0.32 -16.62
CA SER A 30 -18.95 -1.45 -15.71
C SER A 30 -19.48 -0.93 -14.38
N LEU A 31 -20.42 -1.65 -13.76
CA LEU A 31 -20.97 -1.34 -12.42
C LEU A 31 -19.86 -1.08 -11.39
N TYR A 32 -18.70 -1.71 -11.56
CA TYR A 32 -17.55 -1.54 -10.67
C TYR A 32 -16.89 -0.17 -10.81
N PHE A 33 -16.88 0.43 -12.00
CA PHE A 33 -16.19 1.70 -12.27
C PHE A 33 -17.07 2.93 -11.99
N ASP A 34 -18.38 2.79 -11.84
CA ASP A 34 -19.28 3.93 -11.63
C ASP A 34 -18.90 4.83 -10.42
N PRO A 35 -18.49 4.29 -9.25
CA PRO A 35 -18.02 5.12 -8.14
C PRO A 35 -16.74 5.90 -8.50
N LEU A 36 -15.81 5.26 -9.22
CA LEU A 36 -14.56 5.88 -9.64
C LEU A 36 -14.81 6.99 -10.69
N ILE A 37 -15.69 6.75 -11.66
CA ILE A 37 -16.10 7.73 -12.67
C ILE A 37 -16.75 8.95 -12.00
N SER A 38 -17.65 8.71 -11.04
CA SER A 38 -18.34 9.78 -10.32
C SER A 38 -17.34 10.65 -9.54
N LYS A 39 -16.42 10.01 -8.82
CA LYS A 39 -15.38 10.71 -8.06
C LYS A 39 -14.42 11.48 -8.97
N ALA A 40 -13.91 10.84 -10.02
CA ALA A 40 -13.02 11.48 -10.98
C ALA A 40 -13.68 12.68 -11.69
N THR A 41 -14.98 12.61 -11.96
CA THR A 41 -15.74 13.73 -12.52
C THR A 41 -15.72 14.95 -11.61
N VAL A 42 -16.02 14.75 -10.32
CA VAL A 42 -16.01 15.82 -9.31
C VAL A 42 -14.60 16.43 -9.18
N GLU A 43 -13.57 15.58 -9.10
CA GLU A 43 -12.19 16.07 -8.97
C GLU A 43 -11.72 16.85 -10.19
N ILE A 44 -12.06 16.41 -11.40
CA ILE A 44 -11.73 17.16 -12.62
C ILE A 44 -12.42 18.54 -12.63
N ASP A 45 -13.67 18.61 -12.18
CA ASP A 45 -14.40 19.89 -12.08
C ASP A 45 -13.76 20.81 -11.03
N LEU A 46 -13.34 20.28 -9.88
CA LEU A 46 -12.61 21.02 -8.86
C LEU A 46 -11.25 21.54 -9.38
N MET A 47 -10.53 20.74 -10.17
CA MET A 47 -9.28 21.21 -10.80
C MET A 47 -9.53 22.33 -11.80
N ILE A 48 -10.62 22.26 -12.58
CA ILE A 48 -11.02 23.34 -13.50
C ILE A 48 -11.32 24.62 -12.73
N GLU A 49 -12.05 24.54 -11.62
CA GLU A 49 -12.36 25.68 -10.76
C GLU A 49 -11.09 26.30 -10.17
N ARG A 50 -10.22 25.50 -9.54
CA ARG A 50 -8.95 25.98 -8.97
C ARG A 50 -8.04 26.63 -10.01
N LEU A 51 -8.01 26.09 -11.24
CA LEU A 51 -7.26 26.70 -12.35
C LEU A 51 -7.91 28.02 -12.80
N ALA A 52 -9.23 28.07 -12.88
CA ALA A 52 -9.95 29.30 -13.22
C ALA A 52 -9.72 30.39 -12.16
N ASP A 53 -9.72 30.04 -10.88
CA ASP A 53 -9.40 30.97 -9.79
C ASP A 53 -8.00 31.55 -9.94
N LEU A 54 -6.99 30.72 -10.20
CA LEU A 54 -5.63 31.19 -10.47
C LEU A 54 -5.56 32.14 -11.68
N LEU A 55 -6.41 31.92 -12.69
CA LEU A 55 -6.44 32.72 -13.91
C LEU A 55 -7.12 34.08 -13.70
N TYR A 56 -8.27 34.10 -13.02
CA TYR A 56 -9.17 35.26 -12.97
C TYR A 56 -9.07 36.08 -11.68
N ASP A 57 -8.48 35.53 -10.62
CA ASP A 57 -8.24 36.30 -9.39
C ASP A 57 -7.18 37.40 -9.64
N GLN A 58 -7.56 38.63 -9.30
CA GLN A 58 -6.76 39.83 -9.51
C GLN A 58 -5.49 39.84 -8.66
N ASP A 59 -5.48 39.13 -7.52
CA ASP A 59 -4.31 39.05 -6.67
C ASP A 59 -3.17 38.29 -7.36
N TYR A 60 -3.47 37.19 -8.07
CA TYR A 60 -2.46 36.46 -8.85
C TYR A 60 -2.06 37.14 -10.15
N SER A 61 -2.74 38.22 -10.54
CA SER A 61 -2.35 39.03 -11.69
C SER A 61 -1.19 39.99 -11.38
N GLN A 62 -0.88 40.19 -10.10
CA GLN A 62 0.20 41.07 -9.66
C GLN A 62 1.59 40.41 -9.81
N PRO A 63 2.63 41.11 -10.31
CA PRO A 63 3.95 40.54 -10.52
C PRO A 63 4.58 39.87 -9.28
N GLN A 64 4.36 40.43 -8.09
CA GLN A 64 4.89 39.89 -6.83
C GLN A 64 4.31 38.51 -6.46
N ASN A 65 3.10 38.18 -6.96
CA ASN A 65 2.40 36.94 -6.64
C ASN A 65 2.63 35.85 -7.69
N LEU A 66 3.39 36.13 -8.76
CA LEU A 66 3.61 35.19 -9.85
C LEU A 66 4.30 33.89 -9.41
N LYS A 67 5.21 33.97 -8.43
CA LYS A 67 5.88 32.78 -7.87
C LYS A 67 4.89 31.84 -7.18
N GLU A 68 3.99 32.40 -6.39
CA GLU A 68 2.94 31.64 -5.70
C GLU A 68 1.94 31.05 -6.69
N LYS A 69 1.47 31.86 -7.66
CA LYS A 69 0.61 31.39 -8.77
C LYS A 69 1.21 30.17 -9.46
N PHE A 70 2.50 30.25 -9.81
CA PHE A 70 3.20 29.16 -10.48
C PHE A 70 3.37 27.92 -9.60
N GLY A 71 3.60 28.09 -8.30
CA GLY A 71 3.63 26.99 -7.33
C GLY A 71 2.29 26.26 -7.23
N LYS A 72 1.18 27.01 -7.11
CA LYS A 72 -0.18 26.46 -7.06
C LYS A 72 -0.55 25.77 -8.37
N PHE A 73 -0.21 26.38 -9.51
CA PHE A 73 -0.39 25.78 -10.83
C PHE A 73 0.32 24.41 -10.94
N LYS A 74 1.59 24.33 -10.55
CA LYS A 74 2.34 23.06 -10.54
C LYS A 74 1.71 22.00 -9.62
N SER A 75 1.22 22.40 -8.46
CA SER A 75 0.51 21.49 -7.55
C SER A 75 -0.73 20.89 -8.23
N ILE A 76 -1.58 21.73 -8.83
CA ILE A 76 -2.77 21.29 -9.55
C ILE A 76 -2.41 20.38 -10.73
N LEU A 77 -1.35 20.70 -11.47
CA LEU A 77 -0.87 19.83 -12.56
C LEU A 77 -0.42 18.45 -12.07
N SER A 78 0.19 18.36 -10.88
CA SER A 78 0.57 17.07 -10.30
C SER A 78 -0.66 16.21 -9.97
N GLU A 79 -1.74 16.82 -9.50
CA GLU A 79 -3.01 16.13 -9.22
C GLU A 79 -3.70 15.71 -10.54
N LEU A 80 -3.73 16.59 -11.53
CA LEU A 80 -4.24 16.29 -12.88
C LEU A 80 -3.46 15.16 -13.56
N HIS A 81 -2.14 15.07 -13.33
CA HIS A 81 -1.33 13.99 -13.87
C HIS A 81 -1.79 12.62 -13.39
N VAL A 82 -2.13 12.49 -12.10
CA VAL A 82 -2.71 11.26 -11.52
C VAL A 82 -4.08 10.96 -12.13
N LEU A 83 -4.95 11.98 -12.22
CA LEU A 83 -6.26 11.82 -12.85
C LEU A 83 -6.15 11.34 -14.30
N GLU A 84 -5.31 11.96 -15.11
CA GLU A 84 -5.16 11.63 -16.53
C GLU A 84 -4.50 10.27 -16.75
N ASN A 85 -3.33 10.04 -16.14
CA ASN A 85 -2.45 8.92 -16.51
C ASN A 85 -2.78 7.63 -15.75
N ILE A 86 -3.56 7.71 -14.68
CA ILE A 86 -3.91 6.56 -13.85
C ILE A 86 -5.43 6.36 -13.87
N ILE A 87 -6.20 7.33 -13.37
CA ILE A 87 -7.64 7.15 -13.14
C ILE A 87 -8.43 7.11 -14.46
N VAL A 88 -8.28 8.12 -15.30
CA VAL A 88 -8.95 8.21 -16.61
C VAL A 88 -8.42 7.12 -17.55
N ALA A 89 -7.13 6.79 -17.49
CA ALA A 89 -6.55 5.68 -18.24
C ALA A 89 -7.22 4.34 -17.89
N ALA A 90 -7.40 4.04 -16.61
CA ALA A 90 -8.10 2.83 -16.16
C ALA A 90 -9.56 2.80 -16.64
N ILE A 91 -10.29 3.91 -16.43
CA ILE A 91 -11.71 4.04 -16.85
C ILE A 91 -11.87 3.86 -18.36
N SER A 92 -11.00 4.47 -19.16
CA SER A 92 -11.12 4.51 -20.62
C SER A 92 -10.69 3.21 -21.30
N ARG A 93 -9.73 2.48 -20.71
CA ARG A 93 -9.21 1.22 -21.28
C ARG A 93 -10.22 0.09 -21.19
N LYS A 94 -10.89 -0.05 -20.03
CA LYS A 94 -11.82 -1.14 -19.65
C LYS A 94 -11.51 -2.50 -20.31
N HIS A 95 -10.90 -3.42 -19.56
CA HIS A 95 -10.57 -4.77 -20.02
C HIS A 95 -11.39 -5.85 -19.28
N ASP A 96 -11.57 -7.03 -19.89
CA ASP A 96 -12.29 -8.15 -19.26
C ASP A 96 -11.62 -8.63 -17.96
N ASP A 97 -10.29 -8.56 -17.90
CA ASP A 97 -9.55 -8.87 -16.68
C ASP A 97 -9.91 -7.92 -15.53
N ASP A 98 -10.22 -6.65 -15.83
CA ASP A 98 -10.67 -5.69 -14.81
C ASP A 98 -12.00 -6.17 -14.19
N GLU A 99 -12.89 -6.77 -14.98
CA GLU A 99 -14.15 -7.30 -14.46
C GLU A 99 -13.93 -8.48 -13.52
N TYR A 100 -13.08 -9.43 -13.90
CA TYR A 100 -12.73 -10.57 -13.06
C TYR A 100 -12.09 -10.12 -11.74
N VAL A 101 -11.10 -9.22 -11.77
CA VAL A 101 -10.39 -8.83 -10.54
C VAL A 101 -11.26 -8.02 -9.60
N ASN A 102 -12.22 -7.24 -10.13
CA ASN A 102 -13.22 -6.58 -9.27
C ASN A 102 -14.16 -7.60 -8.59
N LYS A 103 -14.53 -8.70 -9.26
CA LYS A 103 -15.28 -9.80 -8.62
C LYS A 103 -14.44 -10.49 -7.55
N LEU A 104 -13.18 -10.80 -7.86
CA LEU A 104 -12.23 -11.39 -6.93
C LEU A 104 -12.04 -10.53 -5.67
N VAL A 105 -11.75 -9.24 -5.82
CA VAL A 105 -11.52 -8.34 -4.68
C VAL A 105 -12.79 -8.16 -3.85
N ARG A 106 -13.98 -8.11 -4.46
CA ARG A 106 -15.24 -8.12 -3.71
C ARG A 106 -15.43 -9.42 -2.92
N LYS A 107 -15.05 -10.55 -3.50
CA LYS A 107 -15.08 -11.85 -2.81
C LYS A 107 -14.10 -11.86 -1.64
N VAL A 108 -12.87 -11.39 -1.83
CA VAL A 108 -11.86 -11.21 -0.76
C VAL A 108 -12.42 -10.34 0.35
N CYS A 109 -12.91 -9.14 0.02
CA CYS A 109 -13.49 -8.22 0.99
C CYS A 109 -14.67 -8.85 1.75
N SER A 110 -15.49 -9.66 1.09
CA SER A 110 -16.58 -10.39 1.75
C SER A 110 -16.07 -11.49 2.68
N GLU A 111 -15.01 -12.21 2.32
CA GLU A 111 -14.44 -13.28 3.14
C GLU A 111 -13.79 -12.77 4.42
N ILE A 112 -13.18 -11.58 4.36
CA ILE A 112 -12.50 -10.95 5.51
C ILE A 112 -13.39 -9.98 6.29
N GLU A 113 -14.68 -9.87 5.93
CA GLU A 113 -15.61 -8.89 6.52
C GLU A 113 -15.04 -7.45 6.47
N TYR A 114 -14.54 -7.06 5.29
CA TYR A 114 -13.91 -5.77 5.06
C TYR A 114 -14.89 -4.63 5.37
N PRO A 115 -14.48 -3.63 6.18
CA PRO A 115 -15.41 -2.73 6.87
C PRO A 115 -15.88 -1.55 6.02
N VAL A 116 -15.29 -1.35 4.85
CA VAL A 116 -15.60 -0.25 3.93
C VAL A 116 -15.85 -0.76 2.52
N GLN A 117 -16.23 0.13 1.61
CA GLN A 117 -16.49 -0.24 0.22
C GLN A 117 -15.22 -0.83 -0.42
N PRO A 118 -15.29 -2.02 -1.05
CA PRO A 118 -14.17 -2.59 -1.80
C PRO A 118 -13.66 -1.62 -2.87
N PRO A 119 -12.32 -1.51 -3.06
CA PRO A 119 -11.77 -0.64 -4.09
C PRO A 119 -12.14 -1.12 -5.49
N VAL A 120 -12.18 -0.17 -6.43
CA VAL A 120 -12.20 -0.49 -7.85
C VAL A 120 -10.81 -0.95 -8.25
N VAL A 121 -10.69 -2.05 -8.97
CA VAL A 121 -9.38 -2.60 -9.37
C VAL A 121 -9.22 -2.58 -10.87
N SER A 122 -8.01 -2.29 -11.35
CA SER A 122 -7.67 -2.46 -12.76
C SER A 122 -6.25 -3.00 -12.98
N CYS A 123 -6.10 -3.86 -13.97
CA CYS A 123 -4.87 -4.52 -14.38
C CYS A 123 -4.02 -3.61 -15.29
N LEU A 124 -3.73 -2.38 -14.85
CA LEU A 124 -2.96 -1.39 -15.63
C LEU A 124 -1.64 -0.97 -14.97
N SER A 125 -1.25 -1.55 -13.83
CA SER A 125 -0.08 -1.07 -13.11
C SER A 125 1.17 -1.17 -13.99
N GLN A 126 1.89 -0.05 -14.10
CA GLN A 126 3.24 -0.02 -14.68
C GLN A 126 4.31 -0.35 -13.63
N HIS A 127 3.90 -0.43 -12.37
CA HIS A 127 4.70 -0.83 -11.24
C HIS A 127 4.15 -2.14 -10.66
N TYR A 128 4.53 -2.46 -9.43
CA TYR A 128 3.88 -3.53 -8.68
C TYR A 128 2.44 -3.12 -8.27
N TYR A 129 1.84 -3.81 -7.31
CA TYR A 129 0.57 -3.38 -6.72
C TYR A 129 0.69 -1.96 -6.18
N GLN A 130 -0.38 -1.18 -6.36
CA GLN A 130 -0.47 0.17 -5.83
C GLN A 130 -1.92 0.58 -5.68
N ILE A 131 -2.31 1.04 -4.50
CA ILE A 131 -3.60 1.68 -4.28
C ILE A 131 -3.49 3.19 -4.22
N PHE A 132 -4.55 3.85 -4.68
CA PHE A 132 -4.81 5.28 -4.54
C PHE A 132 -5.98 5.42 -3.55
N PRO A 133 -5.72 5.46 -2.23
CA PRO A 133 -6.76 5.40 -1.21
C PRO A 133 -7.82 6.49 -1.37
N TYR A 134 -7.38 7.69 -1.74
CA TYR A 134 -8.28 8.80 -2.01
C TYR A 134 -9.33 8.43 -3.07
N TYR A 135 -8.96 7.73 -4.14
CA TYR A 135 -9.89 7.31 -5.19
C TYR A 135 -10.58 5.97 -4.91
N ASN A 136 -10.21 5.29 -3.81
CA ASN A 136 -10.54 3.89 -3.56
C ASN A 136 -10.28 3.02 -4.80
N PHE A 137 -9.11 3.21 -5.40
CA PHE A 137 -8.73 2.62 -6.69
C PHE A 137 -7.40 1.91 -6.59
N MET A 138 -7.35 0.64 -6.98
CA MET A 138 -6.16 -0.20 -6.95
C MET A 138 -5.69 -0.55 -8.36
N CYS A 139 -4.40 -0.33 -8.61
CA CYS A 139 -3.69 -0.80 -9.79
C CYS A 139 -3.02 -2.13 -9.47
N MET A 140 -3.26 -3.12 -10.32
CA MET A 140 -2.60 -4.42 -10.28
C MET A 140 -1.77 -4.61 -11.57
N PRO A 141 -0.61 -5.30 -11.53
CA PRO A 141 0.12 -5.62 -12.75
C PRO A 141 -0.72 -6.47 -13.72
N LEU A 142 -0.49 -6.28 -15.02
CA LEU A 142 -1.36 -6.78 -16.09
C LEU A 142 -1.67 -8.28 -16.02
N LEU A 143 -0.66 -9.09 -15.67
CA LEU A 143 -0.77 -10.55 -15.72
C LEU A 143 -1.18 -11.19 -14.39
N GLU A 144 -1.26 -10.43 -13.30
CA GLU A 144 -1.52 -11.01 -11.97
C GLU A 144 -2.92 -11.63 -11.85
N ALA A 145 -3.84 -11.31 -12.76
CA ALA A 145 -5.13 -11.97 -12.87
C ALA A 145 -5.03 -13.46 -13.27
N ASP A 146 -3.87 -13.92 -13.75
CA ASP A 146 -3.61 -15.28 -14.24
C ASP A 146 -2.63 -16.09 -13.37
N PHE A 147 -2.14 -15.53 -12.27
CA PHE A 147 -1.21 -16.16 -11.34
C PHE A 147 -1.71 -16.04 -9.90
N LEU A 148 -1.25 -16.90 -9.00
CA LEU A 148 -1.74 -16.94 -7.62
C LEU A 148 -0.70 -16.49 -6.60
N LEU A 149 0.59 -16.65 -6.89
CA LEU A 149 1.63 -16.48 -5.87
C LEU A 149 1.77 -15.03 -5.36
N HIS A 150 1.44 -14.02 -6.18
CA HIS A 150 1.49 -12.61 -5.76
C HIS A 150 0.12 -12.00 -5.42
N LEU A 151 -0.99 -12.70 -5.71
CA LEU A 151 -2.33 -12.23 -5.32
C LEU A 151 -2.48 -11.93 -3.82
N PRO A 152 -1.73 -12.56 -2.89
CA PRO A 152 -1.72 -12.15 -1.49
C PRO A 152 -1.46 -10.65 -1.25
N ASP A 153 -0.71 -9.96 -2.12
CA ASP A 153 -0.46 -8.53 -1.97
C ASP A 153 -1.72 -7.65 -2.12
N LEU A 154 -2.81 -8.18 -2.70
CA LEU A 154 -4.12 -7.53 -2.65
C LEU A 154 -4.54 -7.20 -1.21
N TYR A 155 -4.24 -8.09 -0.27
CA TYR A 155 -4.62 -7.90 1.14
C TYR A 155 -3.78 -6.80 1.79
N HIS A 156 -2.51 -6.65 1.41
CA HIS A 156 -1.67 -5.54 1.87
C HIS A 156 -2.28 -4.21 1.40
N GLU A 157 -2.57 -4.10 0.11
CA GLU A 157 -3.13 -2.88 -0.47
C GLU A 157 -4.51 -2.53 0.11
N LEU A 158 -5.32 -3.52 0.48
CA LEU A 158 -6.62 -3.29 1.14
C LEU A 158 -6.49 -2.60 2.50
N CYS A 159 -5.32 -2.59 3.15
CA CYS A 159 -5.15 -1.92 4.42
C CYS A 159 -4.94 -0.40 4.28
N HIS A 160 -4.29 0.08 3.21
CA HIS A 160 -4.02 1.52 3.05
C HIS A 160 -5.27 2.41 3.16
N PRO A 161 -6.43 2.10 2.56
CA PRO A 161 -7.64 2.91 2.74
C PRO A 161 -8.16 2.93 4.16
N LEU A 162 -7.92 1.87 4.95
CA LEU A 162 -8.33 1.82 6.35
C LEU A 162 -7.53 2.80 7.21
N ILE A 163 -6.29 3.09 6.81
CA ILE A 163 -5.36 3.95 7.55
C ILE A 163 -5.38 5.40 7.05
N SER A 164 -5.36 5.59 5.74
CA SER A 164 -5.10 6.90 5.11
C SER A 164 -6.36 7.74 4.86
N VAL A 165 -7.54 7.13 4.85
CA VAL A 165 -8.81 7.85 4.64
C VAL A 165 -9.48 8.09 5.99
N ASP A 166 -9.84 9.35 6.25
CA ASP A 166 -10.56 9.71 7.47
C ASP A 166 -12.00 9.18 7.43
N ASN A 167 -12.21 8.04 8.09
CA ASN A 167 -13.50 7.39 8.23
C ASN A 167 -13.68 6.94 9.70
N PRO A 168 -14.80 7.31 10.36
CA PRO A 168 -15.09 6.84 11.72
C PRO A 168 -15.11 5.31 11.85
N THR A 169 -15.55 4.60 10.79
CA THR A 169 -15.56 3.13 10.76
C THR A 169 -14.15 2.55 10.89
N THR A 170 -13.13 3.22 10.33
CA THR A 170 -11.74 2.73 10.31
C THR A 170 -10.87 3.38 11.40
N GLU A 171 -11.45 4.27 12.21
CA GLU A 171 -10.77 4.94 13.32
C GLU A 171 -10.08 3.98 14.30
N PRO A 172 -10.63 2.80 14.67
CA PRO A 172 -9.97 1.89 15.60
C PRO A 172 -8.56 1.48 15.15
N LEU A 173 -8.36 1.20 13.86
CA LEU A 173 -7.05 0.82 13.32
C LEU A 173 -6.07 2.00 13.39
N ARG A 174 -6.53 3.22 13.07
CA ARG A 174 -5.73 4.45 13.16
C ARG A 174 -5.35 4.78 14.60
N ILE A 175 -6.25 4.56 15.57
CA ILE A 175 -5.95 4.73 16.99
C ILE A 175 -4.87 3.75 17.43
N SER A 176 -4.96 2.48 17.02
CA SER A 176 -3.95 1.47 17.30
C SER A 176 -2.59 1.80 16.70
N MET A 177 -2.53 2.23 15.43
CA MET A 177 -1.29 2.73 14.83
C MET A 177 -0.76 3.97 15.57
N GLY A 178 -1.65 4.84 16.03
CA GLY A 178 -1.32 5.98 16.88
C GLY A 178 -0.70 5.58 18.22
N LYS A 179 -1.03 4.42 18.80
CA LYS A 179 -0.35 3.87 19.98
C LYS A 179 1.10 3.54 19.65
N LEU A 180 1.34 2.80 18.56
CA LEU A 180 2.69 2.45 18.10
C LEU A 180 3.54 3.71 17.86
N ASN A 181 3.00 4.69 17.14
CA ASN A 181 3.69 5.94 16.84
C ASN A 181 4.08 6.73 18.10
N ARG A 182 3.27 6.65 19.17
CA ARG A 182 3.63 7.27 20.46
C ARG A 182 4.81 6.56 21.13
N ASP A 183 4.84 5.23 21.11
CA ASP A 183 5.93 4.45 21.70
C ASP A 183 7.25 4.68 20.97
N ILE A 184 7.22 4.66 19.63
CA ILE A 184 8.35 4.96 18.76
C ILE A 184 8.88 6.37 19.04
N LYS A 185 7.99 7.37 19.03
CA LYS A 185 8.37 8.76 19.28
C LYS A 185 9.00 8.93 20.66
N LYS A 186 8.45 8.26 21.68
CA LYS A 186 8.98 8.27 23.04
C LYS A 186 10.40 7.69 23.07
N TYR A 187 10.63 6.52 22.50
CA TYR A 187 11.93 5.88 22.44
C TYR A 187 12.98 6.76 21.75
N PHE A 188 12.70 7.23 20.52
CA PHE A 188 13.68 8.01 19.78
C PHE A 188 13.97 9.36 20.45
N ASN A 189 12.97 10.01 21.06
CA ASN A 189 13.21 11.25 21.81
C ASN A 189 14.08 11.01 23.06
N GLN A 190 13.95 9.86 23.72
CA GLN A 190 14.82 9.47 24.83
C GLN A 190 16.25 9.24 24.34
N GLU A 191 16.44 8.52 23.24
CA GLU A 191 17.77 8.27 22.67
C GLU A 191 18.44 9.56 22.18
N ILE A 192 17.72 10.43 21.48
CA ILE A 192 18.21 11.74 21.05
C ILE A 192 18.64 12.59 22.26
N THR A 193 17.83 12.60 23.32
CA THR A 193 18.15 13.33 24.56
C THR A 193 19.40 12.76 25.22
N ARG A 194 19.50 11.42 25.31
CA ARG A 194 20.65 10.71 25.89
C ARG A 194 21.94 11.04 25.15
N LEU A 195 21.92 10.99 23.81
CA LEU A 195 23.08 11.33 22.97
C LEU A 195 23.49 12.79 23.12
N SER A 196 22.52 13.70 23.11
CA SER A 196 22.76 15.14 23.26
C SER A 196 23.43 15.49 24.60
N LEU A 197 23.00 14.86 25.69
CA LEU A 197 23.55 15.11 27.03
C LEU A 197 24.97 14.54 27.20
N ASN A 198 25.25 13.39 26.59
CA ASN A 198 26.52 12.71 26.77
C ASN A 198 27.66 13.30 25.92
N LYS A 199 27.38 14.30 25.06
CA LYS A 199 28.33 14.87 24.07
C LYS A 199 28.99 13.80 23.18
N PHE A 200 28.41 12.60 23.14
CA PHE A 200 28.77 11.55 22.21
C PHE A 200 27.98 11.81 20.94
N GLY A 201 28.65 12.38 19.95
CA GLY A 201 28.07 12.60 18.63
C GLY A 201 28.73 13.79 17.95
N GLU A 202 29.50 13.51 16.91
CA GLU A 202 29.54 14.42 15.78
C GLU A 202 28.08 14.64 15.32
N ASN A 203 27.70 15.87 14.92
CA ASN A 203 26.33 16.25 14.59
C ASN A 203 25.57 15.24 13.69
N ASN A 204 26.29 14.47 12.88
CA ASN A 204 25.75 13.49 11.95
C ASN A 204 25.11 12.26 12.62
N GLN A 205 25.55 11.83 13.81
CA GLN A 205 24.97 10.62 14.46
C GLN A 205 23.57 10.86 15.00
N ILE A 206 23.30 12.05 15.55
CA ILE A 206 21.97 12.41 16.08
C ILE A 206 20.97 12.55 14.92
N GLN A 207 21.42 13.01 13.75
CA GLN A 207 20.56 13.18 12.57
C GLN A 207 19.88 11.86 12.16
N SER A 208 20.59 10.73 12.19
CA SER A 208 20.01 9.43 11.83
C SER A 208 18.83 9.04 12.71
N PHE A 209 18.87 9.35 14.02
CA PHE A 209 17.75 9.06 14.93
C PHE A 209 16.49 9.87 14.59
N TYR A 210 16.66 11.12 14.14
CA TYR A 210 15.54 11.90 13.61
C TYR A 210 15.00 11.27 12.33
N VAL A 211 15.88 10.87 11.41
CA VAL A 211 15.49 10.22 10.15
C VAL A 211 14.76 8.90 10.40
N TRP A 212 15.22 8.05 11.32
CA TRP A 212 14.55 6.79 11.67
C TRP A 212 13.19 7.03 12.32
N ARG A 213 13.13 7.95 13.29
CA ARG A 213 11.86 8.33 13.94
C ARG A 213 10.84 8.82 12.92
N ASP A 214 11.26 9.71 12.03
CA ASP A 214 10.37 10.33 11.06
C ASP A 214 9.98 9.33 9.97
N SER A 215 10.88 8.43 9.54
CA SER A 215 10.53 7.31 8.64
C SER A 215 9.45 6.41 9.24
N TRP A 216 9.57 6.08 10.53
CA TRP A 216 8.53 5.33 11.25
C TRP A 216 7.18 6.06 11.28
N ILE A 217 7.18 7.30 11.77
CA ILE A 217 5.94 8.05 12.03
C ILE A 217 5.22 8.39 10.72
N GLU A 218 5.96 8.69 9.65
CA GLU A 218 5.38 9.14 8.40
C GLU A 218 5.05 8.02 7.42
N SER A 219 5.69 6.84 7.51
CA SER A 219 5.47 5.79 6.51
C SER A 219 5.60 4.36 7.03
N TRP A 220 6.66 4.01 7.78
CA TRP A 220 6.88 2.58 8.08
C TRP A 220 5.78 1.97 8.94
N SER A 221 5.22 2.70 9.91
CA SER A 221 4.11 2.18 10.72
C SER A 221 2.89 1.81 9.87
N GLU A 222 2.60 2.56 8.81
CA GLU A 222 1.51 2.24 7.89
C GLU A 222 1.83 0.96 7.11
N GLU A 223 3.02 0.85 6.53
CA GLU A 223 3.48 -0.33 5.80
C GLU A 223 3.46 -1.60 6.67
N PHE A 224 3.94 -1.51 7.91
CA PHE A 224 3.86 -2.60 8.88
C PHE A 224 2.41 -2.99 9.16
N PHE A 225 1.52 -2.02 9.35
CA PHE A 225 0.10 -2.33 9.56
C PHE A 225 -0.53 -2.96 8.32
N CYS A 226 -0.10 -2.60 7.12
CA CYS A 226 -0.56 -3.22 5.87
C CYS A 226 -0.11 -4.68 5.75
N ASP A 227 1.16 -4.97 6.05
CA ASP A 227 1.68 -6.34 6.10
C ASP A 227 0.99 -7.21 7.15
N LEU A 228 0.80 -6.63 8.33
CA LEU A 228 0.17 -7.30 9.45
C LEU A 228 -1.31 -7.54 9.16
N PHE A 229 -2.02 -6.59 8.55
CA PHE A 229 -3.39 -6.78 8.10
C PHE A 229 -3.49 -7.93 7.12
N ALA A 230 -2.61 -8.00 6.12
CA ALA A 230 -2.57 -9.10 5.17
C ALA A 230 -2.27 -10.44 5.88
N THR A 231 -1.27 -10.47 6.76
CA THR A 231 -0.94 -11.67 7.54
C THR A 231 -2.10 -12.14 8.41
N TYR A 232 -2.80 -11.22 9.08
CA TYR A 232 -3.91 -11.55 9.96
C TYR A 232 -5.17 -11.97 9.23
N THR A 233 -5.44 -11.45 8.03
CA THR A 233 -6.69 -11.73 7.30
C THR A 233 -6.55 -12.84 6.25
N LEU A 234 -5.34 -13.08 5.74
CA LEU A 234 -5.05 -14.15 4.77
C LEU A 234 -4.26 -15.32 5.38
N GLY A 235 -3.41 -15.06 6.37
CA GLY A 235 -2.55 -16.06 6.98
C GLY A 235 -1.21 -16.27 6.26
N PRO A 236 -0.64 -17.50 6.33
CA PRO A 236 0.71 -17.82 5.86
C PRO A 236 1.00 -17.50 4.39
N ALA A 237 0.00 -17.53 3.50
CA ALA A 237 0.15 -17.21 2.08
C ALA A 237 0.77 -15.83 1.83
N PHE A 238 0.43 -14.82 2.64
CA PHE A 238 1.02 -13.49 2.49
C PHE A 238 2.51 -13.47 2.83
N VAL A 239 2.89 -14.17 3.91
CA VAL A 239 4.29 -14.23 4.36
C VAL A 239 5.17 -14.95 3.33
N TRP A 240 4.65 -16.00 2.69
CA TRP A 240 5.30 -16.64 1.54
C TRP A 240 5.42 -15.71 0.33
N SER A 241 4.36 -14.96 0.00
CA SER A 241 4.40 -13.95 -1.08
C SER A 241 5.51 -12.93 -0.84
N ASN A 242 5.61 -12.40 0.40
CA ASN A 242 6.65 -11.46 0.75
C ASN A 242 8.07 -12.06 0.60
N LEU A 243 8.30 -13.32 1.02
CA LEU A 243 9.58 -14.00 0.78
C LEU A 243 9.88 -14.09 -0.73
N HIS A 244 8.90 -14.51 -1.53
CA HIS A 244 9.06 -14.65 -2.97
C HIS A 244 9.36 -13.32 -3.66
N MET A 245 8.73 -12.24 -3.18
CA MET A 245 8.98 -10.87 -3.63
C MET A 245 10.39 -10.40 -3.29
N CYS A 246 10.85 -10.65 -2.05
CA CYS A 246 12.24 -10.38 -1.66
C CYS A 246 13.26 -11.12 -2.54
N ALA A 247 12.93 -12.33 -3.00
CA ALA A 247 13.80 -13.12 -3.85
C ALA A 247 13.82 -12.65 -5.32
N LYS A 248 12.77 -11.97 -5.78
CA LYS A 248 12.62 -11.50 -7.17
C LYS A 248 13.00 -10.05 -7.38
N MET A 249 12.84 -9.23 -6.35
CA MET A 249 13.08 -7.80 -6.41
C MET A 249 14.37 -7.44 -5.67
N ASP A 250 15.01 -6.36 -6.09
CA ASP A 250 16.20 -5.80 -5.42
C ASP A 250 15.78 -5.05 -4.14
N TRP A 251 15.22 -5.80 -3.18
CA TRP A 251 14.75 -5.25 -1.92
C TRP A 251 15.86 -5.22 -0.90
N ASN A 252 16.00 -4.05 -0.27
CA ASN A 252 16.97 -3.86 0.79
C ASN A 252 16.53 -4.59 2.07
N LEU A 253 17.20 -5.70 2.40
CA LEU A 253 16.81 -6.52 3.55
C LEU A 253 17.03 -5.82 4.89
N PHE A 254 18.16 -5.12 5.05
CA PHE A 254 18.60 -4.58 6.33
C PHE A 254 19.05 -3.12 6.29
N GLY A 255 18.96 -2.45 5.13
CA GLY A 255 19.46 -1.09 4.99
C GLY A 255 18.51 -0.06 5.57
N ILE A 256 19.06 0.79 6.43
CA ILE A 256 18.36 1.87 7.10
C ILE A 256 18.78 3.24 6.53
N PRO A 257 17.89 4.24 6.53
CA PRO A 257 18.23 5.56 6.04
C PRO A 257 19.05 6.38 7.05
N TYR A 258 20.05 7.11 6.57
CA TYR A 258 20.85 8.02 7.42
C TYR A 258 20.57 9.51 7.16
N PHE A 259 20.18 9.86 5.94
CA PHE A 259 20.09 11.26 5.51
C PHE A 259 18.68 11.69 5.09
N GLN A 260 17.89 10.76 4.56
CA GLN A 260 16.56 11.01 4.04
C GLN A 260 15.63 9.90 4.48
N LYS A 261 14.43 10.26 4.91
CA LYS A 261 13.38 9.30 5.22
C LYS A 261 13.06 8.41 4.01
N THR A 262 12.67 7.17 4.26
CA THR A 262 12.20 6.23 3.24
C THR A 262 10.73 5.92 3.45
N SER A 263 10.01 5.64 2.37
CA SER A 263 8.60 5.24 2.44
C SER A 263 8.43 3.81 2.96
N HIS A 264 9.37 2.92 2.66
CA HIS A 264 9.27 1.51 3.06
C HIS A 264 10.31 1.13 4.13
N PRO A 265 9.91 0.32 5.14
CA PRO A 265 10.86 -0.28 6.07
C PRO A 265 11.67 -1.39 5.39
N PRO A 266 12.81 -1.78 5.98
CA PRO A 266 13.60 -2.89 5.45
C PRO A 266 12.82 -4.21 5.46
N ALA A 267 13.01 -5.03 4.42
CA ALA A 267 12.23 -6.25 4.24
C ALA A 267 12.43 -7.28 5.37
N GLY A 268 13.61 -7.30 5.99
CA GLY A 268 13.87 -8.18 7.14
C GLY A 268 13.01 -7.82 8.35
N ALA A 269 12.76 -6.53 8.59
CA ALA A 269 11.92 -6.09 9.70
C ALA A 269 10.45 -6.42 9.43
N ARG A 270 9.99 -6.23 8.18
CA ARG A 270 8.65 -6.63 7.71
C ARG A 270 8.43 -8.12 7.96
N MET A 271 9.38 -8.96 7.55
CA MET A 271 9.32 -10.41 7.77
C MET A 271 9.21 -10.77 9.27
N GLN A 272 10.03 -10.15 10.11
CA GLN A 272 10.01 -10.40 11.55
C GLN A 272 8.70 -9.97 12.21
N ALA A 273 8.10 -8.85 11.80
CA ALA A 273 6.77 -8.45 12.26
C ALA A 273 5.69 -9.47 11.88
N MET A 274 5.72 -9.98 10.65
CA MET A 274 4.79 -11.03 10.21
C MET A 274 4.97 -12.35 10.97
N PHE A 275 6.20 -12.71 11.36
CA PHE A 275 6.44 -13.87 12.22
C PHE A 275 5.84 -13.70 13.62
N HIS A 276 5.83 -12.48 14.17
CA HIS A 276 5.10 -12.21 15.41
C HIS A 276 3.58 -12.35 15.21
N ALA A 277 3.07 -11.90 14.07
CA ALA A 277 1.66 -12.07 13.72
C ALA A 277 1.24 -13.54 13.62
N LEU A 278 2.01 -14.38 12.92
CA LEU A 278 1.70 -15.81 12.79
C LEU A 278 1.61 -16.52 14.14
N ASP A 279 2.51 -16.19 15.08
CA ASP A 279 2.44 -16.74 16.45
C ASP A 279 1.18 -16.29 17.19
N LEU A 280 0.79 -15.02 17.06
CA LEU A 280 -0.43 -14.48 17.69
C LEU A 280 -1.72 -15.12 17.16
N THR A 281 -1.71 -15.64 15.93
CA THR A 281 -2.87 -16.30 15.30
C THR A 281 -2.81 -17.83 15.29
N GLY A 282 -1.81 -18.43 15.92
CA GLY A 282 -1.71 -19.89 16.04
C GLY A 282 -1.04 -20.62 14.88
N PHE A 283 -0.54 -19.91 13.87
CA PHE A 283 0.20 -20.47 12.72
C PHE A 283 1.69 -20.73 13.03
N SER A 284 2.00 -21.17 14.26
CA SER A 284 3.39 -21.35 14.70
C SER A 284 4.12 -22.49 13.98
N GLN A 285 3.41 -23.45 13.36
CA GLN A 285 4.07 -24.50 12.58
C GLN A 285 4.47 -23.98 11.20
N GLU A 286 3.57 -23.24 10.54
CA GLU A 286 3.79 -22.60 9.26
C GLU A 286 4.91 -21.57 9.38
N LYS A 287 4.91 -20.77 10.46
CA LYS A 287 6.01 -19.86 10.80
C LYS A 287 7.36 -20.56 10.78
N LYS A 288 7.51 -21.70 11.47
CA LYS A 288 8.80 -22.43 11.53
C LYS A 288 9.28 -22.86 10.15
N VAL A 289 8.37 -23.27 9.28
CA VAL A 289 8.70 -23.67 7.90
C VAL A 289 9.15 -22.44 7.10
N ILE A 290 8.39 -21.34 7.15
CA ILE A 290 8.72 -20.10 6.44
C ILE A 290 10.04 -19.51 6.95
N GLU A 291 10.23 -19.44 8.26
CA GLU A 291 11.44 -18.92 8.90
C GLU A 291 12.69 -19.70 8.51
N LYS A 292 12.59 -21.03 8.36
CA LYS A 292 13.68 -21.85 7.85
C LYS A 292 14.08 -21.47 6.42
N GLU A 293 13.11 -21.28 5.53
CA GLU A 293 13.37 -20.90 4.15
C GLU A 293 13.86 -19.44 4.04
N TRP A 294 13.33 -18.53 4.86
CA TRP A 294 13.82 -17.15 5.01
C TRP A 294 15.28 -17.09 5.44
N ASN A 295 15.65 -17.87 6.47
CA ASN A 295 17.04 -17.94 6.91
C ASN A 295 17.97 -18.55 5.85
N SER A 296 17.46 -19.50 5.06
CA SER A 296 18.19 -20.07 3.93
C SER A 296 18.42 -19.04 2.83
N PHE A 297 17.41 -18.21 2.53
CA PHE A 297 17.50 -17.10 1.60
C PHE A 297 18.52 -16.04 2.05
N ILE A 298 18.47 -15.59 3.30
CA ILE A 298 19.47 -14.65 3.86
C ILE A 298 20.89 -15.22 3.72
N LYS A 299 21.07 -16.51 4.01
CA LYS A 299 22.37 -17.18 3.91
C LYS A 299 22.89 -17.22 2.47
N VAL A 300 22.02 -17.36 1.47
CA VAL A 300 22.41 -17.31 0.05
C VAL A 300 22.91 -15.92 -0.33
N LEU A 301 22.30 -14.87 0.21
CA LEU A 301 22.70 -13.49 -0.03
C LEU A 301 23.94 -13.05 0.76
N ASP A 302 24.32 -13.81 1.80
CA ASP A 302 25.46 -13.52 2.68
C ASP A 302 25.39 -12.10 3.30
N VAL A 303 24.19 -11.72 3.76
CA VAL A 303 23.93 -10.42 4.39
C VAL A 303 23.54 -10.59 5.85
N THR A 304 23.95 -9.64 6.68
CA THR A 304 23.60 -9.58 8.11
C THR A 304 23.24 -8.15 8.51
N PRO A 305 22.30 -7.93 9.43
CA PRO A 305 21.98 -6.60 9.92
C PRO A 305 23.15 -5.99 10.70
N GLU A 306 23.35 -4.67 10.53
CA GLU A 306 24.31 -3.89 11.31
C GLU A 306 23.75 -3.55 12.71
N THR A 307 24.58 -3.00 13.60
CA THR A 307 24.14 -2.68 14.97
C THR A 307 23.03 -1.62 14.95
N GLU A 308 23.16 -0.63 14.08
CA GLU A 308 22.24 0.48 13.89
C GLU A 308 20.86 0.00 13.42
N TYR A 309 20.79 -1.11 12.68
CA TYR A 309 19.52 -1.71 12.27
C TYR A 309 18.67 -2.07 13.49
N HIS A 310 19.27 -2.67 14.52
CA HIS A 310 18.57 -3.04 15.75
C HIS A 310 18.21 -1.85 16.64
N ILE A 311 18.85 -0.69 16.43
CA ILE A 311 18.49 0.57 17.09
C ILE A 311 17.32 1.24 16.36
N ALA A 312 17.36 1.25 15.02
CA ALA A 312 16.32 1.82 14.18
C ALA A 312 15.02 0.99 14.21
N LEU A 313 15.16 -0.34 14.31
CA LEU A 313 14.07 -1.32 14.29
C LEU A 313 14.20 -2.33 15.46
N PRO A 314 14.09 -1.89 16.73
CA PRO A 314 14.09 -2.80 17.87
C PRO A 314 12.96 -3.82 17.75
N ASP A 315 13.22 -5.08 18.10
CA ASP A 315 12.23 -6.16 18.03
C ASP A 315 10.93 -5.84 18.81
N GLN A 316 11.06 -5.10 19.92
CA GLN A 316 9.90 -4.63 20.69
C GLN A 316 8.92 -3.80 19.83
N PHE A 317 9.41 -3.00 18.89
CA PHE A 317 8.52 -2.25 17.98
C PHE A 317 7.77 -3.17 17.04
N LEU A 318 8.43 -4.21 16.54
CA LEU A 318 7.82 -5.20 15.64
C LEU A 318 6.76 -6.03 16.38
N GLN A 319 7.03 -6.43 17.62
CA GLN A 319 6.05 -7.08 18.50
C GLN A 319 4.87 -6.16 18.84
N ASN A 320 5.14 -4.88 19.15
CA ASN A 320 4.09 -3.90 19.42
C ASN A 320 3.24 -3.62 18.18
N ALA A 321 3.86 -3.54 17.00
CA ALA A 321 3.14 -3.38 15.74
C ALA A 321 2.18 -4.55 15.51
N ALA A 322 2.65 -5.79 15.65
CA ALA A 322 1.83 -6.99 15.55
C ALA A 322 0.65 -6.93 16.54
N THR A 323 0.94 -6.70 17.83
CA THR A 323 -0.08 -6.65 18.89
C THR A 323 -1.13 -5.56 18.64
N TYR A 324 -0.70 -4.31 18.40
CA TYR A 324 -1.63 -3.19 18.23
C TYR A 324 -2.40 -3.29 16.91
N SER A 325 -1.79 -3.80 15.85
CA SER A 325 -2.49 -4.06 14.59
C SER A 325 -3.60 -5.09 14.79
N LEU A 326 -3.31 -6.22 15.45
CA LEU A 326 -4.33 -7.24 15.76
C LEU A 326 -5.49 -6.67 16.58
N GLU A 327 -5.20 -5.92 17.65
CA GLU A 327 -6.23 -5.23 18.44
C GLU A 327 -7.11 -4.32 17.57
N GLY A 328 -6.49 -3.52 16.69
CA GLY A 328 -7.20 -2.61 15.80
C GLY A 328 -8.10 -3.34 14.82
N ILE A 329 -7.60 -4.41 14.19
CA ILE A 329 -8.31 -5.22 13.20
C ILE A 329 -9.49 -5.97 13.83
N GLN A 330 -9.32 -6.49 15.05
CA GLN A 330 -10.41 -7.16 15.77
C GLN A 330 -11.53 -6.19 16.14
N VAL A 331 -11.20 -4.98 16.62
CA VAL A 331 -12.21 -3.95 16.93
C VAL A 331 -12.90 -3.45 15.66
N LEU A 332 -12.18 -3.40 14.54
CA LEU A 332 -12.72 -3.06 13.23
C LEU A 332 -13.74 -4.11 12.72
N GLY A 333 -13.73 -5.31 13.30
CA GLY A 333 -14.64 -6.39 12.95
C GLY A 333 -14.21 -7.21 11.73
N CYS A 334 -12.96 -7.08 11.28
CA CYS A 334 -12.46 -7.94 10.21
C CYS A 334 -12.29 -9.37 10.71
N LYS A 335 -12.58 -10.33 9.85
CA LYS A 335 -12.35 -11.74 10.13
C LYS A 335 -10.86 -12.06 10.10
N ILE A 336 -10.36 -12.62 11.20
CA ILE A 336 -8.98 -13.11 11.32
C ILE A 336 -8.90 -14.51 10.70
N ALA A 337 -7.84 -14.76 9.94
CA ALA A 337 -7.51 -16.06 9.38
C ALA A 337 -7.37 -17.10 10.51
N SER A 338 -7.84 -18.30 10.22
CA SER A 338 -7.77 -19.45 11.12
C SER A 338 -7.57 -20.72 10.30
N ASP A 339 -7.32 -21.85 10.95
CA ASP A 339 -7.08 -23.13 10.27
C ASP A 339 -8.33 -23.77 9.64
N ASN A 340 -9.52 -23.20 9.86
CA ASN A 340 -10.79 -23.84 9.47
C ASN A 340 -11.88 -22.92 8.86
N PRO A 341 -11.57 -21.96 7.98
CA PRO A 341 -12.60 -21.16 7.32
C PRO A 341 -13.10 -21.83 6.04
N GLU A 342 -14.42 -21.77 5.79
CA GLU A 342 -15.00 -22.04 4.47
C GLU A 342 -14.78 -20.81 3.56
N THR A 343 -13.53 -20.52 3.19
CA THR A 343 -13.17 -19.30 2.43
C THR A 343 -12.47 -19.63 1.14
N LEU A 344 -13.23 -19.62 0.05
CA LEU A 344 -12.77 -19.97 -1.29
C LEU A 344 -11.43 -19.32 -1.68
N VAL A 345 -11.29 -18.00 -1.54
CA VAL A 345 -10.10 -17.29 -2.02
C VAL A 345 -8.92 -17.54 -1.10
N ILE A 346 -9.11 -17.33 0.20
CA ILE A 346 -8.07 -17.56 1.24
C ILE A 346 -7.53 -19.00 1.17
N ASP A 347 -8.41 -20.00 1.05
CA ASP A 347 -8.04 -21.41 0.99
C ASP A 347 -7.25 -21.71 -0.29
N THR A 348 -7.67 -21.13 -1.42
CA THR A 348 -6.98 -21.27 -2.71
C THR A 348 -5.57 -20.70 -2.64
N LEU A 349 -5.39 -19.51 -2.06
CA LEU A 349 -4.09 -18.86 -1.97
C LEU A 349 -3.12 -19.59 -1.02
N ASN A 350 -3.61 -20.07 0.13
CA ASN A 350 -2.79 -20.88 1.04
C ASN A 350 -2.44 -22.24 0.41
N SER A 351 -3.40 -22.89 -0.27
CA SER A 351 -3.17 -24.15 -0.98
C SER A 351 -2.17 -24.01 -2.14
N ALA A 352 -2.22 -22.90 -2.87
CA ALA A 352 -1.28 -22.60 -3.94
C ALA A 352 0.17 -22.60 -3.44
N TRP A 353 0.43 -21.97 -2.29
CA TRP A 353 1.76 -21.99 -1.68
C TRP A 353 2.20 -23.38 -1.21
N HIS A 354 1.29 -24.16 -0.63
CA HIS A 354 1.59 -25.55 -0.26
C HIS A 354 1.96 -26.40 -1.47
N GLU A 355 1.22 -26.31 -2.58
CA GLU A 355 1.53 -27.07 -3.79
C GLU A 355 2.79 -26.56 -4.49
N PHE A 356 3.06 -25.25 -4.48
CA PHE A 356 4.31 -24.68 -4.98
C PHE A 356 5.52 -25.30 -4.28
N TRP A 357 5.54 -25.32 -2.94
CA TRP A 357 6.68 -25.85 -2.19
C TRP A 357 6.83 -27.37 -2.28
N LYS A 358 5.73 -28.10 -2.53
CA LYS A 358 5.76 -29.54 -2.75
C LYS A 358 6.33 -29.93 -4.11
N ASN A 359 6.05 -29.14 -5.16
CA ASN A 359 6.56 -29.39 -6.51
C ASN A 359 6.76 -28.10 -7.31
N PRO A 360 7.84 -27.32 -7.04
CA PRO A 360 8.05 -26.03 -7.71
C PRO A 360 8.14 -26.17 -9.24
N GLY A 361 8.78 -27.23 -9.75
CA GLY A 361 8.97 -27.46 -11.18
C GLY A 361 7.69 -27.84 -11.95
N GLY A 362 6.67 -28.35 -11.26
CA GLY A 362 5.37 -28.69 -11.85
C GLY A 362 4.25 -27.70 -11.53
N PHE A 363 4.52 -26.69 -10.69
CA PHE A 363 3.48 -25.82 -10.12
C PHE A 363 2.69 -25.05 -11.18
N THR A 364 3.31 -24.59 -12.27
CA THR A 364 2.61 -23.83 -13.32
C THR A 364 1.39 -24.57 -13.89
N VAL A 365 1.44 -25.89 -14.01
CA VAL A 365 0.29 -26.68 -14.50
C VAL A 365 -0.82 -26.74 -13.45
N GLU A 366 -0.47 -26.80 -12.17
CA GLU A 366 -1.42 -26.83 -11.08
C GLU A 366 -2.05 -25.46 -10.84
N GLU A 367 -1.24 -24.40 -10.86
CA GLU A 367 -1.68 -23.01 -10.76
C GLU A 367 -2.73 -22.68 -11.83
N GLN A 368 -2.52 -23.08 -13.09
CA GLN A 368 -3.50 -22.89 -14.16
C GLN A 368 -4.86 -23.55 -13.86
N LYS A 369 -4.86 -24.73 -13.21
CA LYS A 369 -6.11 -25.37 -12.78
C LYS A 369 -6.78 -24.58 -11.66
N MET A 370 -6.00 -24.18 -10.65
CA MET A 370 -6.49 -23.40 -9.51
C MET A 370 -7.07 -22.05 -9.97
N VAL A 371 -6.37 -21.30 -10.83
CA VAL A 371 -6.84 -20.04 -11.43
C VAL A 371 -8.13 -20.25 -12.20
N LYS A 372 -8.22 -21.30 -13.02
CA LYS A 372 -9.44 -21.60 -13.78
C LYS A 372 -10.63 -21.94 -12.88
N LEU A 373 -10.40 -22.62 -11.76
CA LEU A 373 -11.44 -22.90 -10.77
C LEU A 373 -11.87 -21.62 -10.06
N LEU A 374 -10.90 -20.78 -9.64
CA LEU A 374 -11.17 -19.51 -9.00
C LEU A 374 -11.98 -18.57 -9.91
N LYS A 375 -11.56 -18.39 -11.17
CA LYS A 375 -12.27 -17.61 -12.20
C LYS A 375 -13.71 -18.06 -12.48
N ARG A 376 -14.05 -19.32 -12.18
CA ARG A 376 -15.41 -19.85 -12.35
C ARG A 376 -16.27 -19.68 -11.11
N ALA A 377 -15.63 -19.55 -9.95
CA ALA A 377 -16.30 -19.54 -8.65
C ALA A 377 -16.57 -18.12 -8.15
N VAL A 378 -15.88 -17.11 -8.67
CA VAL A 378 -16.16 -15.67 -8.50
C VAL A 378 -16.91 -15.12 -9.71
#